data_AF-A9FDJ7-F1
#
_entry.id   AF-A9FDJ7-F1
#
_cell.length_a   1.000
_cell.length_b   1.000
_cell.length_c   1.000
_cell.angle_alpha   90.00
_cell.angle_beta   90.00
_cell.angle_gamma   90.00
#
_symmetry.space_group_name_H-M   'P 1'
#
loop_
_entity.id
_entity.type
_entity.pdbx_description
1 polymer ?
#
loop_
_entity_poly.entity_id
_entity_poly.type
_entity_poly.pdbx_seq_one_letter_code
_entity_poly.pdbx_strand_id
1 'polypeptide(L)'
;MRPRARVASVLFLATMALVASEAGCDWPYSRPREEPGGAGSQGGDGGAGSQGGDDTGCKEILGCQGDGGAGGQPPPPPGCEPGKEDWEASDACGVFVSLGGNDENAGTPDAPVRTLKRALEKIAEPEAKTKNVYACAETFDGKVEIQADVTLFGGLDCTEKGWPWIGVQKQTTLTAEAGTIPLTMHGGGSVSVRMADVHVLAEPVLASGASSIAAVADGVTVSLARCTIEAGDAAPGADQSQDSNSATRGDDGNPGEGGCMASVTAGGAEPVNNCEDGGEVSVGGAGGVGQPNSGGSGGDGTPGGSANGGAGQTAGGTLCAPGKAGADGMPGGPGAGATALGTLSQGGYTGVSGVSGMPGTTAQGGGGGGGARGVLSSGSPGRSCPGGAKGVGGASGGSGGAGGCGGKGGLGGSAGGASIALISLDSILQFHDVTLKTGSGGKGGNGAPGQPGGGGGDGGVGGVAPPPPDSSGLDNACNGGRGGQGGQGGRGGGGRGGHSIGIAFRGTPPPMDANGLHFELGEPGLGGEGDGSNGDGASGAKEPTLDFASP
;
A
#
# COMPACT_ATOMS: atom_id res chain seq x y z
N MET A 1 37.36 12.40 45.37
CA MET A 1 38.04 13.34 44.46
C MET A 1 37.98 12.78 43.04
N ARG A 2 37.84 13.60 41.99
CA ARG A 2 38.03 13.18 40.57
C ARG A 2 39.49 13.45 40.17
N PRO A 3 40.11 12.59 39.35
CA PRO A 3 40.31 12.89 37.91
C PRO A 3 40.19 11.62 37.02
N ARG A 4 40.21 11.62 35.68
CA ARG A 4 40.07 12.61 34.58
C ARG A 4 39.72 11.83 33.30
N ALA A 5 39.20 12.49 32.26
CA ALA A 5 38.92 11.87 30.95
C ALA A 5 39.72 12.54 29.80
N ARG A 6 40.06 11.74 28.78
CA ARG A 6 40.38 12.12 27.38
C ARG A 6 39.88 10.96 26.50
N VAL A 7 38.92 11.14 25.57
CA VAL A 7 38.93 11.91 24.30
C VAL A 7 39.73 11.17 23.22
N ALA A 8 39.14 11.05 22.02
CA ALA A 8 39.38 9.98 21.06
C ALA A 8 40.03 10.44 19.73
N SER A 9 40.40 9.47 18.90
CA SER A 9 40.57 9.61 17.44
C SER A 9 40.47 8.23 16.80
N VAL A 10 39.61 8.08 15.78
CA VAL A 10 39.59 6.93 14.86
C VAL A 10 39.47 7.51 13.45
N LEU A 11 40.32 7.03 12.54
CA LEU A 11 40.36 7.43 11.14
C LEU A 11 40.39 6.13 10.32
N PHE A 12 39.49 5.98 9.35
CA PHE A 12 39.48 4.81 8.45
C PHE A 12 39.44 5.27 7.00
N LEU A 13 40.32 4.68 6.18
CA LEU A 13 40.29 4.79 4.72
C LEU A 13 39.45 3.65 4.14
N ALA A 14 38.84 3.89 2.98
CA ALA A 14 38.33 2.86 2.09
C ALA A 14 38.99 3.01 0.72
N THR A 15 39.24 1.90 0.02
CA THR A 15 40.01 1.83 -1.24
C THR A 15 39.14 1.40 -2.44
N MET A 16 39.61 1.71 -3.66
CA MET A 16 38.85 1.60 -4.92
C MET A 16 39.07 0.28 -5.69
N ALA A 17 38.08 -0.15 -6.48
CA ALA A 17 38.14 -0.70 -7.87
C ALA A 17 36.83 -1.48 -8.18
N LEU A 18 36.08 -1.38 -9.30
CA LEU A 18 36.14 -0.73 -10.64
C LEU A 18 36.62 -1.58 -11.84
N VAL A 19 35.64 -2.14 -12.59
CA VAL A 19 35.61 -2.59 -14.02
C VAL A 19 34.10 -2.56 -14.42
N ALA A 20 33.57 -1.83 -15.42
CA ALA A 20 33.59 -1.96 -16.91
C ALA A 20 33.08 -3.32 -17.46
N SER A 21 32.38 -3.47 -18.60
CA SER A 21 31.58 -2.59 -19.51
C SER A 21 30.62 -3.53 -20.35
N GLU A 22 29.77 -3.18 -21.34
CA GLU A 22 29.46 -1.98 -22.16
C GLU A 22 28.12 -2.13 -22.95
N ALA A 23 27.62 -1.04 -23.56
CA ALA A 23 26.56 -0.95 -24.61
C ALA A 23 25.11 -1.40 -24.28
N GLY A 24 24.04 -0.91 -24.94
CA GLY A 24 23.94 0.15 -25.96
C GLY A 24 22.47 0.50 -26.32
N CYS A 25 22.24 1.59 -27.06
CA CYS A 25 20.89 2.09 -27.42
C CYS A 25 20.54 1.81 -28.90
N ASP A 26 19.26 1.57 -29.22
CA ASP A 26 18.68 1.94 -30.52
C ASP A 26 17.13 2.07 -30.46
N TRP A 27 16.53 2.82 -31.38
CA TRP A 27 15.09 3.10 -31.48
C TRP A 27 14.72 3.57 -32.90
N PRO A 28 13.78 2.90 -33.60
CA PRO A 28 13.10 3.48 -34.76
C PRO A 28 11.58 3.66 -34.56
N TYR A 29 11.02 4.61 -35.32
CA TYR A 29 9.67 5.16 -35.16
C TYR A 29 8.89 5.08 -36.48
N SER A 30 7.64 4.62 -36.47
CA SER A 30 6.71 4.66 -37.61
C SER A 30 5.25 4.62 -37.14
N ARG A 31 4.30 5.06 -37.99
CA ARG A 31 2.92 5.43 -37.59
C ARG A 31 1.81 4.51 -38.20
N PRO A 32 0.53 4.92 -38.41
CA PRO A 32 -0.60 4.11 -37.90
C PRO A 32 -1.56 3.61 -39.01
N ARG A 33 -2.62 2.88 -38.63
CA ARG A 33 -3.92 2.83 -39.35
C ARG A 33 -5.02 2.12 -38.52
N GLU A 34 -6.17 2.78 -38.35
CA GLU A 34 -7.49 2.51 -38.99
C GLU A 34 -8.34 1.41 -38.34
N GLU A 35 -9.50 1.79 -37.81
CA GLU A 35 -10.66 0.90 -37.68
C GLU A 35 -11.24 0.60 -39.08
N PRO A 36 -12.03 -0.49 -39.22
CA PRO A 36 -13.47 -0.27 -39.24
C PRO A 36 -14.27 -1.29 -38.40
N GLY A 37 -15.44 -0.87 -37.91
CA GLY A 37 -16.33 -1.71 -37.11
C GLY A 37 -17.53 -2.32 -37.85
N GLY A 38 -18.45 -2.88 -37.05
CA GLY A 38 -19.72 -3.51 -37.47
C GLY A 38 -19.71 -5.04 -37.37
N ALA A 39 -20.86 -5.73 -37.30
CA ALA A 39 -22.23 -5.30 -36.99
C ALA A 39 -23.12 -6.53 -36.76
N GLY A 40 -24.07 -6.47 -35.80
CA GLY A 40 -25.08 -7.51 -35.58
C GLY A 40 -24.57 -8.77 -34.84
N SER A 41 -25.44 -9.67 -34.36
CA SER A 41 -26.92 -9.59 -34.30
C SER A 41 -27.48 -10.44 -33.15
N GLN A 42 -28.71 -10.13 -32.71
CA GLN A 42 -29.45 -10.86 -31.66
C GLN A 42 -30.07 -12.16 -32.16
N GLY A 43 -30.41 -13.05 -31.21
CA GLY A 43 -31.58 -13.95 -31.31
C GLY A 43 -31.26 -15.44 -31.54
N GLY A 44 -31.89 -16.33 -30.75
CA GLY A 44 -31.72 -17.77 -30.90
C GLY A 44 -32.24 -18.65 -29.76
N ASP A 45 -33.41 -18.38 -29.17
CA ASP A 45 -34.03 -19.28 -28.20
C ASP A 45 -34.55 -20.58 -28.85
N GLY A 46 -34.43 -21.69 -28.12
CA GLY A 46 -35.36 -22.82 -28.23
C GLY A 46 -34.78 -24.17 -28.67
N GLY A 47 -35.34 -25.26 -28.12
CA GLY A 47 -35.13 -26.63 -28.61
C GLY A 47 -34.78 -27.66 -27.54
N ALA A 48 -35.77 -28.09 -26.74
CA ALA A 48 -35.62 -29.29 -25.93
C ALA A 48 -35.83 -30.56 -26.79
N GLY A 49 -35.03 -31.60 -26.55
CA GLY A 49 -35.15 -32.92 -27.16
C GLY A 49 -34.50 -33.98 -26.27
N SER A 50 -35.06 -35.18 -26.21
CA SER A 50 -34.66 -36.24 -25.29
C SER A 50 -34.54 -37.61 -25.98
N GLN A 51 -34.08 -38.62 -25.23
CA GLN A 51 -33.77 -40.00 -25.65
C GLN A 51 -32.43 -40.13 -26.41
N GLY A 52 -31.64 -41.21 -26.26
CA GLY A 52 -31.72 -42.31 -25.30
C GLY A 52 -31.25 -43.66 -25.88
N GLY A 53 -30.25 -44.30 -25.25
CA GLY A 53 -29.66 -45.58 -25.70
C GLY A 53 -28.64 -45.42 -26.86
N ASP A 54 -27.62 -46.25 -27.04
CA ASP A 54 -27.19 -47.47 -26.31
C ASP A 54 -25.65 -47.64 -26.41
N ASP A 55 -25.06 -48.51 -25.59
CA ASP A 55 -23.63 -48.82 -25.61
C ASP A 55 -23.19 -49.61 -26.86
N THR A 56 -22.19 -49.14 -27.62
CA THR A 56 -21.31 -50.07 -28.36
C THR A 56 -19.93 -49.50 -28.74
N GLY A 57 -18.88 -50.22 -28.33
CA GLY A 57 -17.69 -50.43 -29.18
C GLY A 57 -16.60 -49.34 -29.21
N CYS A 58 -15.78 -49.25 -28.16
CA CYS A 58 -14.47 -48.60 -28.27
C CYS A 58 -13.58 -49.27 -29.33
N LYS A 59 -13.16 -48.55 -30.36
CA LYS A 59 -12.05 -48.94 -31.23
C LYS A 59 -11.21 -47.75 -31.71
N GLU A 60 -9.92 -47.84 -31.39
CA GLU A 60 -8.80 -47.38 -32.24
C GLU A 60 -8.79 -45.90 -32.66
N ILE A 61 -8.45 -45.00 -31.74
CA ILE A 61 -7.33 -44.04 -31.89
C ILE A 61 -6.87 -43.55 -30.49
N LEU A 62 -5.62 -43.09 -30.40
CA LEU A 62 -4.90 -42.79 -29.15
C LEU A 62 -5.61 -41.75 -28.27
N GLY A 63 -5.50 -41.87 -26.94
CA GLY A 63 -5.62 -40.71 -26.04
C GLY A 63 -6.44 -40.85 -24.75
N CYS A 64 -6.91 -42.04 -24.37
CA CYS A 64 -7.56 -42.21 -23.06
C CYS A 64 -6.55 -42.00 -21.91
N GLN A 65 -6.47 -40.77 -21.40
CA GLN A 65 -5.87 -40.45 -20.11
C GLN A 65 -6.64 -41.25 -19.06
N GLY A 66 -6.02 -42.27 -18.47
CA GLY A 66 -6.70 -43.12 -17.49
C GLY A 66 -7.07 -42.32 -16.25
N ASP A 67 -8.31 -42.49 -15.77
CA ASP A 67 -8.73 -41.95 -14.48
C ASP A 67 -7.75 -42.43 -13.40
N GLY A 68 -7.11 -41.47 -12.73
CA GLY A 68 -6.14 -41.74 -11.68
C GLY A 68 -6.84 -42.32 -10.46
N GLY A 69 -7.05 -43.65 -10.47
CA GLY A 69 -7.80 -44.36 -9.45
C GLY A 69 -7.33 -43.96 -8.05
N ALA A 70 -8.26 -43.44 -7.24
CA ALA A 70 -7.98 -42.85 -5.94
C ALA A 70 -7.05 -43.75 -5.12
N GLY A 71 -5.84 -43.26 -4.84
CA GLY A 71 -4.78 -44.03 -4.20
C GLY A 71 -5.22 -44.48 -2.82
N GLY A 72 -5.66 -45.74 -2.72
CA GLY A 72 -6.26 -46.30 -1.52
C GLY A 72 -5.38 -46.09 -0.31
N GLN A 73 -5.86 -45.28 0.64
CA GLN A 73 -5.16 -44.86 1.84
C GLN A 73 -4.45 -46.05 2.50
N PRO A 74 -3.10 -46.10 2.54
CA PRO A 74 -2.42 -47.10 3.36
C PRO A 74 -2.83 -46.83 4.82
N PRO A 75 -3.50 -47.78 5.50
CA PRO A 75 -4.02 -47.55 6.85
C PRO A 75 -2.86 -47.42 7.86
N PRO A 76 -3.11 -46.88 9.06
CA PRO A 76 -2.19 -47.10 10.18
C PRO A 76 -2.00 -48.61 10.41
N PRO A 77 -0.89 -49.03 11.05
CA PRO A 77 -0.67 -50.44 11.41
C PRO A 77 -1.91 -51.01 12.15
N PRO A 78 -2.45 -52.18 11.73
CA PRO A 78 -3.64 -52.75 12.35
C PRO A 78 -3.48 -52.90 13.87
N GLY A 79 -4.45 -52.38 14.62
CA GLY A 79 -4.43 -52.35 16.10
C GLY A 79 -3.88 -51.06 16.73
N CYS A 80 -3.44 -50.07 15.95
CA CYS A 80 -2.91 -48.79 16.47
C CYS A 80 -3.76 -47.55 16.10
N GLU A 81 -5.08 -47.71 15.95
CA GLU A 81 -6.02 -46.65 15.60
C GLU A 81 -7.11 -46.50 16.70
N PRO A 82 -7.22 -45.36 17.41
CA PRO A 82 -8.18 -45.19 18.49
C PRO A 82 -9.64 -45.28 18.04
N GLY A 83 -10.52 -45.71 18.95
CA GLY A 83 -11.97 -45.77 18.71
C GLY A 83 -12.47 -46.96 17.89
N LYS A 84 -11.59 -47.90 17.51
CA LYS A 84 -11.96 -49.21 16.95
C LYS A 84 -11.97 -50.27 18.05
N GLU A 85 -12.72 -51.36 17.81
CA GLU A 85 -12.74 -52.53 18.70
C GLU A 85 -11.31 -53.10 18.86
N ASP A 86 -11.00 -53.57 20.06
CA ASP A 86 -9.69 -54.10 20.49
C ASP A 86 -8.48 -53.12 20.49
N TRP A 87 -8.69 -51.79 20.50
CA TRP A 87 -7.59 -50.82 20.70
C TRP A 87 -7.26 -50.58 22.19
N GLU A 88 -5.96 -50.71 22.55
CA GLU A 88 -5.38 -50.25 23.82
C GLU A 88 -4.09 -49.43 23.56
N ALA A 89 -3.85 -48.40 24.37
CA ALA A 89 -2.62 -47.60 24.30
C ALA A 89 -1.35 -48.42 24.64
N SER A 90 -0.43 -48.51 23.68
CA SER A 90 0.83 -49.26 23.80
C SER A 90 2.03 -48.47 23.29
N ASP A 91 3.19 -48.62 23.94
CA ASP A 91 4.48 -48.06 23.48
C ASP A 91 4.93 -48.63 22.12
N ALA A 92 4.32 -49.71 21.64
CA ALA A 92 4.52 -50.22 20.28
C ALA A 92 3.85 -49.36 19.21
N CYS A 93 2.78 -48.63 19.56
CA CYS A 93 1.94 -47.94 18.58
C CYS A 93 2.41 -46.52 18.22
N GLY A 94 3.17 -45.82 19.08
CA GLY A 94 3.68 -44.47 18.80
C GLY A 94 4.03 -43.67 20.06
N VAL A 95 4.00 -42.34 19.95
CA VAL A 95 4.41 -41.40 21.02
C VAL A 95 3.19 -40.73 21.66
N PHE A 96 3.15 -40.68 22.98
CA PHE A 96 2.02 -40.23 23.80
C PHE A 96 2.29 -38.87 24.45
N VAL A 97 1.30 -37.96 24.43
CA VAL A 97 1.44 -36.53 24.76
C VAL A 97 0.32 -36.03 25.67
N SER A 98 0.67 -35.44 26.82
CA SER A 98 -0.26 -34.84 27.79
C SER A 98 0.36 -33.61 28.45
N LEU A 99 -0.44 -32.58 28.78
CA LEU A 99 0.03 -31.42 29.54
C LEU A 99 0.59 -31.79 30.93
N GLY A 100 0.16 -32.92 31.50
CA GLY A 100 0.68 -33.50 32.75
C GLY A 100 1.97 -34.34 32.59
N GLY A 101 2.47 -34.51 31.37
CA GLY A 101 3.72 -35.21 31.06
C GLY A 101 5.00 -34.40 31.31
N ASN A 102 6.14 -34.94 30.89
CA ASN A 102 7.44 -34.27 30.90
C ASN A 102 8.19 -34.59 29.59
N ASP A 103 8.79 -33.59 28.95
CA ASP A 103 9.52 -33.76 27.66
C ASP A 103 10.83 -34.57 27.78
N GLU A 104 11.30 -34.80 29.00
CA GLU A 104 12.36 -35.76 29.33
C GLU A 104 11.90 -37.23 29.29
N ASN A 105 10.58 -37.49 29.30
CA ASN A 105 10.03 -38.84 29.35
C ASN A 105 10.28 -39.63 28.05
N ALA A 106 10.07 -40.94 28.14
CA ALA A 106 10.11 -41.84 26.99
C ALA A 106 9.06 -41.47 25.91
N GLY A 107 7.89 -40.97 26.30
CA GLY A 107 6.76 -40.73 25.41
C GLY A 107 5.82 -41.93 25.29
N THR A 108 5.67 -42.72 26.36
CA THR A 108 4.85 -43.93 26.43
C THR A 108 3.53 -43.66 27.20
N PRO A 109 2.53 -44.56 27.20
CA PRO A 109 1.26 -44.32 27.88
C PRO A 109 1.39 -44.04 29.39
N ASP A 110 2.35 -44.68 30.08
CA ASP A 110 2.65 -44.44 31.51
C ASP A 110 3.63 -43.27 31.74
N ALA A 111 4.31 -42.79 30.70
CA ALA A 111 5.29 -41.70 30.77
C ALA A 111 5.23 -40.83 29.49
N PRO A 112 4.15 -40.05 29.29
CA PRO A 112 3.97 -39.22 28.11
C PRO A 112 4.88 -37.99 28.12
N VAL A 113 5.18 -37.46 26.93
CA VAL A 113 5.83 -36.14 26.80
C VAL A 113 4.83 -35.00 27.02
N ARG A 114 5.34 -33.80 27.30
CA ARG A 114 4.50 -32.63 27.63
C ARG A 114 4.09 -31.81 26.41
N THR A 115 4.92 -31.78 25.37
CA THR A 115 4.70 -30.96 24.18
C THR A 115 4.62 -31.79 22.90
N LEU A 116 3.76 -31.36 21.98
CA LEU A 116 3.64 -31.95 20.65
C LEU A 116 4.94 -31.78 19.85
N LYS A 117 5.69 -30.69 20.06
CA LYS A 117 7.03 -30.52 19.50
C LYS A 117 7.95 -31.68 19.89
N ARG A 118 8.04 -32.02 21.18
CA ARG A 118 8.86 -33.14 21.65
C ARG A 118 8.38 -34.48 21.09
N ALA A 119 7.08 -34.64 20.87
CA ALA A 119 6.53 -35.84 20.23
C ALA A 119 6.91 -35.95 18.75
N LEU A 120 6.85 -34.84 18.00
CA LEU A 120 7.28 -34.75 16.60
C LEU A 120 8.79 -34.99 16.45
N GLU A 121 9.62 -34.45 17.35
CA GLU A 121 11.04 -34.78 17.43
C GLU A 121 11.25 -36.29 17.62
N LYS A 122 10.54 -36.91 18.57
CA LYS A 122 10.66 -38.36 18.86
C LYS A 122 10.21 -39.25 17.71
N ILE A 123 9.13 -38.93 16.98
CA ILE A 123 8.77 -39.72 15.80
C ILE A 123 9.69 -39.44 14.59
N ALA A 124 10.42 -38.33 14.58
CA ALA A 124 11.43 -38.05 13.55
C ALA A 124 12.74 -38.83 13.78
N GLU A 125 12.99 -39.35 14.98
CA GLU A 125 14.15 -40.21 15.28
C GLU A 125 14.16 -41.45 14.34
N PRO A 126 15.33 -41.86 13.79
CA PRO A 126 15.45 -43.02 12.90
C PRO A 126 14.94 -44.34 13.50
N GLU A 127 15.04 -44.47 14.83
CA GLU A 127 14.64 -45.64 15.61
C GLU A 127 13.14 -45.68 15.94
N ALA A 128 12.35 -44.66 15.54
CA ALA A 128 10.92 -44.57 15.85
C ALA A 128 10.11 -45.71 15.21
N LYS A 129 9.50 -46.56 16.05
CA LYS A 129 8.72 -47.75 15.65
C LYS A 129 7.58 -47.44 14.67
N THR A 130 6.94 -46.29 14.86
CA THR A 130 5.85 -45.76 14.01
C THR A 130 6.02 -44.24 13.89
N LYS A 131 5.20 -43.62 13.03
CA LYS A 131 5.09 -42.16 12.92
C LYS A 131 3.79 -41.63 13.55
N ASN A 132 3.27 -42.32 14.56
CA ASN A 132 2.01 -41.98 15.20
C ASN A 132 2.24 -41.14 16.47
N VAL A 133 1.41 -40.12 16.67
CA VAL A 133 1.34 -39.31 17.89
C VAL A 133 -0.07 -39.40 18.46
N TYR A 134 -0.18 -39.61 19.77
CA TYR A 134 -1.44 -39.72 20.51
C TYR A 134 -1.50 -38.58 21.53
N ALA A 135 -2.51 -37.72 21.41
CA ALA A 135 -2.64 -36.51 22.22
C ALA A 135 -3.97 -36.47 22.99
N CYS A 136 -3.90 -35.97 24.21
CA CYS A 136 -5.07 -35.79 25.07
C CYS A 136 -6.04 -34.76 24.51
N ALA A 137 -7.31 -34.84 24.92
CA ALA A 137 -8.32 -33.81 24.75
C ALA A 137 -8.03 -32.56 25.64
N GLU A 138 -6.86 -31.96 25.42
CA GLU A 138 -6.29 -30.83 26.14
C GLU A 138 -5.91 -29.71 25.14
N THR A 139 -5.67 -28.49 25.63
CA THR A 139 -5.20 -27.37 24.81
C THR A 139 -3.68 -27.25 24.87
N PHE A 140 -3.01 -27.52 23.75
CA PHE A 140 -1.57 -27.34 23.59
C PHE A 140 -1.28 -25.96 22.99
N ASP A 141 -0.62 -25.12 23.78
CA ASP A 141 -0.14 -23.80 23.37
C ASP A 141 1.27 -23.89 22.75
N GLY A 142 1.46 -23.11 21.68
CA GLY A 142 2.73 -22.96 20.96
C GLY A 142 2.70 -23.55 19.55
N LYS A 143 3.37 -22.86 18.61
CA LYS A 143 3.43 -23.23 17.19
C LYS A 143 3.92 -24.68 16.99
N VAL A 144 3.18 -25.42 16.18
CA VAL A 144 3.50 -26.78 15.72
C VAL A 144 4.03 -26.71 14.29
N GLU A 145 5.21 -27.29 14.08
CA GLU A 145 5.87 -27.39 12.78
C GLU A 145 6.05 -28.86 12.40
N ILE A 146 5.52 -29.27 11.24
CA ILE A 146 5.55 -30.66 10.76
C ILE A 146 6.37 -30.70 9.46
N GLN A 147 7.48 -31.43 9.49
CA GLN A 147 8.46 -31.55 8.40
C GLN A 147 8.72 -33.01 7.95
N ALA A 148 7.95 -33.96 8.49
CA ALA A 148 8.10 -35.39 8.25
C ALA A 148 6.73 -36.08 8.34
N ASP A 149 6.63 -37.31 7.83
CA ASP A 149 5.40 -38.10 7.89
C ASP A 149 4.92 -38.25 9.34
N VAL A 150 3.62 -38.05 9.56
CA VAL A 150 2.99 -38.17 10.88
C VAL A 150 1.52 -38.56 10.76
N THR A 151 1.03 -39.36 11.71
CA THR A 151 -0.41 -39.50 12.00
C THR A 151 -0.68 -39.07 13.44
N LEU A 152 -1.31 -37.91 13.61
CA LEU A 152 -1.70 -37.36 14.91
C LEU A 152 -3.15 -37.73 15.23
N PHE A 153 -3.35 -38.48 16.30
CA PHE A 153 -4.66 -38.78 16.88
C PHE A 153 -4.89 -37.91 18.11
N GLY A 154 -5.92 -37.09 18.09
CA GLY A 154 -6.39 -36.30 19.23
C GLY A 154 -7.59 -36.93 19.93
N GLY A 155 -8.16 -36.17 20.87
CA GLY A 155 -9.45 -36.48 21.51
C GLY A 155 -9.46 -37.70 22.43
N LEU A 156 -8.33 -37.94 23.11
CA LEU A 156 -8.13 -39.06 24.04
C LEU A 156 -8.27 -38.62 25.51
N ASP A 157 -8.85 -39.46 26.37
CA ASP A 157 -8.83 -39.25 27.83
C ASP A 157 -7.61 -39.91 28.46
N CYS A 158 -6.59 -39.09 28.75
CA CYS A 158 -5.34 -39.54 29.35
C CYS A 158 -5.39 -39.72 30.87
N THR A 159 -6.53 -39.40 31.51
CA THR A 159 -6.72 -39.66 32.94
C THR A 159 -7.15 -41.10 33.19
N GLU A 160 -7.77 -41.74 32.19
CA GLU A 160 -8.18 -43.14 32.21
C GLU A 160 -7.12 -44.07 31.59
N LYS A 161 -7.04 -45.29 32.12
CA LYS A 161 -6.11 -46.30 31.57
C LYS A 161 -6.57 -46.77 30.19
N GLY A 162 -5.61 -46.89 29.27
CA GLY A 162 -5.86 -47.21 27.87
C GLY A 162 -6.06 -46.00 26.95
N TRP A 163 -6.07 -44.77 27.48
CA TRP A 163 -6.23 -43.52 26.73
C TRP A 163 -7.50 -43.45 25.85
N PRO A 164 -8.69 -43.88 26.33
CA PRO A 164 -9.88 -44.05 25.49
C PRO A 164 -10.25 -42.79 24.69
N TRP A 165 -10.61 -42.97 23.42
CA TRP A 165 -11.17 -41.89 22.59
C TRP A 165 -12.56 -41.48 23.11
N ILE A 166 -12.72 -40.20 23.43
CA ILE A 166 -13.92 -39.66 24.10
C ILE A 166 -14.89 -38.93 23.16
N GLY A 167 -14.74 -39.17 21.86
CA GLY A 167 -15.71 -38.79 20.83
C GLY A 167 -15.57 -37.37 20.27
N VAL A 168 -16.25 -37.14 19.15
CA VAL A 168 -16.15 -35.98 18.25
C VAL A 168 -16.46 -34.59 18.86
N GLN A 169 -16.79 -34.52 20.14
CA GLN A 169 -17.09 -33.28 20.86
C GLN A 169 -15.97 -32.84 21.81
N LYS A 170 -14.88 -33.62 21.90
CA LYS A 170 -13.70 -33.32 22.71
C LYS A 170 -12.44 -33.56 21.88
N GLN A 171 -12.20 -32.68 20.92
CA GLN A 171 -10.97 -32.67 20.12
C GLN A 171 -9.76 -32.25 20.98
N THR A 172 -8.55 -32.57 20.54
CA THR A 172 -7.32 -31.92 21.03
C THR A 172 -7.19 -30.54 20.41
N THR A 173 -6.98 -29.48 21.20
CA THR A 173 -6.83 -28.12 20.65
C THR A 173 -5.36 -27.74 20.49
N LEU A 174 -4.97 -27.25 19.31
CA LEU A 174 -3.70 -26.59 19.03
C LEU A 174 -3.95 -25.08 18.93
N THR A 175 -3.22 -24.27 19.70
CA THR A 175 -3.31 -22.80 19.64
C THR A 175 -1.92 -22.16 19.77
N ALA A 176 -1.83 -20.87 19.49
CA ALA A 176 -0.63 -20.05 19.66
C ALA A 176 -1.02 -18.59 19.93
N GLU A 177 -0.05 -17.77 20.34
CA GLU A 177 -0.25 -16.33 20.55
C GLU A 177 -0.81 -15.61 19.31
N ALA A 178 -1.65 -14.60 19.54
CA ALA A 178 -2.34 -13.86 18.47
C ALA A 178 -1.36 -13.26 17.44
N GLY A 179 -1.46 -13.73 16.19
CA GLY A 179 -0.59 -13.36 15.08
C GLY A 179 0.44 -14.42 14.70
N THR A 180 0.62 -15.46 15.52
CA THR A 180 1.38 -16.67 15.18
C THR A 180 0.44 -17.72 14.59
N ILE A 181 0.85 -18.34 13.47
CA ILE A 181 0.12 -19.46 12.85
C ILE A 181 0.31 -20.73 13.72
N PRO A 182 -0.74 -21.32 14.31
CA PRO A 182 -0.61 -22.48 15.21
C PRO A 182 -0.05 -23.73 14.53
N LEU A 183 -0.44 -24.03 13.29
CA LEU A 183 -0.01 -25.23 12.56
C LEU A 183 0.66 -24.88 11.22
N THR A 184 1.86 -25.40 11.00
CA THR A 184 2.54 -25.31 9.70
C THR A 184 3.10 -26.67 9.28
N MET A 185 2.78 -27.09 8.06
CA MET A 185 3.13 -28.39 7.48
C MET A 185 3.87 -28.15 6.18
N HIS A 186 5.12 -28.59 6.06
CA HIS A 186 5.93 -28.33 4.85
C HIS A 186 6.91 -29.45 4.53
N GLY A 187 6.99 -29.86 3.25
CA GLY A 187 7.68 -31.11 2.90
C GLY A 187 8.06 -31.34 1.44
N GLY A 188 8.05 -30.31 0.58
CA GLY A 188 8.60 -30.40 -0.80
C GLY A 188 7.97 -31.48 -1.68
N GLY A 189 6.69 -31.81 -1.46
CA GLY A 189 5.92 -32.83 -2.16
C GLY A 189 6.07 -34.26 -1.61
N SER A 190 6.90 -34.49 -0.59
CA SER A 190 7.27 -35.84 -0.13
C SER A 190 6.74 -36.23 1.26
N VAL A 191 6.04 -35.33 1.96
CA VAL A 191 5.54 -35.56 3.33
C VAL A 191 4.03 -35.78 3.35
N SER A 192 3.60 -36.81 4.06
CA SER A 192 2.20 -37.17 4.36
C SER A 192 1.85 -36.86 5.81
N VAL A 193 1.08 -35.80 6.02
CA VAL A 193 0.50 -35.45 7.32
C VAL A 193 -0.93 -36.02 7.42
N ARG A 194 -1.24 -36.66 8.55
CA ARG A 194 -2.62 -37.08 8.88
C ARG A 194 -2.99 -36.60 10.27
N MET A 195 -4.22 -36.12 10.41
CA MET A 195 -4.75 -35.66 11.68
C MET A 195 -6.17 -36.18 11.88
N ALA A 196 -6.47 -36.69 13.06
CA ALA A 196 -7.77 -37.16 13.47
C ALA A 196 -8.18 -36.53 14.81
N ASP A 197 -9.40 -36.00 14.91
CA ASP A 197 -9.98 -35.48 16.17
C ASP A 197 -9.18 -34.31 16.80
N VAL A 198 -8.66 -33.43 15.94
CA VAL A 198 -7.89 -32.22 16.33
C VAL A 198 -8.64 -30.94 15.95
N HIS A 199 -8.65 -29.97 16.86
CA HIS A 199 -9.04 -28.57 16.65
C HIS A 199 -7.77 -27.72 16.51
N VAL A 200 -7.64 -26.94 15.45
CA VAL A 200 -6.57 -25.95 15.28
C VAL A 200 -7.21 -24.58 15.35
N LEU A 201 -6.81 -23.77 16.33
CA LEU A 201 -7.40 -22.47 16.65
C LEU A 201 -6.34 -21.38 16.57
N ALA A 202 -6.49 -20.42 15.66
CA ALA A 202 -5.72 -19.18 15.67
C ALA A 202 -6.53 -18.05 16.32
N GLU A 203 -5.94 -17.41 17.33
CA GLU A 203 -6.57 -16.31 18.06
C GLU A 203 -6.89 -15.11 17.15
N PRO A 204 -7.93 -14.30 17.48
CA PRO A 204 -8.20 -13.02 16.82
C PRO A 204 -7.03 -12.03 16.97
N VAL A 205 -6.79 -11.20 15.96
CA VAL A 205 -5.65 -10.27 15.93
C VAL A 205 -6.07 -8.80 15.90
N LEU A 206 -5.32 -7.97 16.62
CA LEU A 206 -5.58 -6.52 16.77
C LEU A 206 -4.47 -5.63 16.21
N ALA A 207 -3.30 -6.19 15.88
CA ALA A 207 -2.20 -5.45 15.26
C ALA A 207 -2.56 -5.11 13.80
N SER A 208 -2.54 -3.83 13.43
CA SER A 208 -3.16 -3.37 12.17
C SER A 208 -2.62 -4.10 10.93
N GLY A 209 -3.54 -4.57 10.06
CA GLY A 209 -3.26 -5.37 8.88
C GLY A 209 -2.85 -6.83 9.15
N ALA A 210 -2.68 -7.25 10.40
CA ALA A 210 -2.38 -8.65 10.73
C ALA A 210 -3.54 -9.59 10.42
N SER A 211 -3.19 -10.79 9.95
CA SER A 211 -4.12 -11.86 9.59
C SER A 211 -4.22 -12.89 10.73
N SER A 212 -5.39 -13.52 10.90
CA SER A 212 -5.52 -14.73 11.73
C SER A 212 -5.57 -15.93 10.79
N ILE A 213 -4.67 -16.88 10.97
CA ILE A 213 -4.47 -18.02 10.06
C ILE A 213 -4.20 -19.27 10.89
N ALA A 214 -5.06 -20.29 10.78
CA ALA A 214 -4.98 -21.47 11.64
C ALA A 214 -3.98 -22.52 11.15
N ALA A 215 -3.95 -22.81 9.84
CA ALA A 215 -3.06 -23.80 9.25
C ALA A 215 -2.44 -23.36 7.92
N VAL A 216 -1.20 -23.79 7.67
CA VAL A 216 -0.52 -23.71 6.37
C VAL A 216 -0.03 -25.10 5.95
N ALA A 217 -0.36 -25.51 4.73
CA ALA A 217 0.19 -26.66 4.03
C ALA A 217 1.05 -26.17 2.84
N ASP A 218 2.31 -26.58 2.76
CA ASP A 218 3.27 -26.13 1.74
C ASP A 218 4.09 -27.31 1.16
N GLY A 219 3.72 -27.74 -0.05
CA GLY A 219 4.22 -28.96 -0.67
C GLY A 219 4.05 -30.20 0.21
N VAL A 220 2.83 -30.51 0.65
CA VAL A 220 2.51 -31.69 1.47
C VAL A 220 1.25 -32.41 0.99
N THR A 221 1.09 -33.68 1.38
CA THR A 221 -0.22 -34.35 1.36
C THR A 221 -0.80 -34.30 2.78
N VAL A 222 -2.04 -33.82 2.92
CA VAL A 222 -2.72 -33.70 4.23
C VAL A 222 -4.07 -34.43 4.20
N SER A 223 -4.26 -35.40 5.11
CA SER A 223 -5.56 -36.03 5.36
C SER A 223 -6.11 -35.62 6.73
N LEU A 224 -7.22 -34.89 6.75
CA LEU A 224 -7.90 -34.46 7.97
C LEU A 224 -9.20 -35.26 8.19
N ALA A 225 -9.40 -35.77 9.41
CA ALA A 225 -10.59 -36.52 9.78
C ALA A 225 -11.19 -36.02 11.11
N ARG A 226 -12.48 -35.69 11.17
CA ARG A 226 -13.16 -35.20 12.38
C ARG A 226 -12.43 -34.01 13.00
N CYS A 227 -11.93 -33.11 12.16
CA CYS A 227 -11.10 -31.97 12.54
C CYS A 227 -11.84 -30.65 12.43
N THR A 228 -11.48 -29.69 13.28
CA THR A 228 -11.93 -28.29 13.20
C THR A 228 -10.72 -27.43 12.94
N ILE A 229 -10.73 -26.59 11.91
CA ILE A 229 -9.63 -25.63 11.64
C ILE A 229 -10.25 -24.23 11.66
N GLU A 230 -9.84 -23.38 12.57
CA GLU A 230 -10.56 -22.16 12.97
C GLU A 230 -9.63 -20.97 13.13
N ALA A 231 -9.83 -19.93 12.33
CA ALA A 231 -9.14 -18.65 12.47
C ALA A 231 -10.08 -17.60 13.06
N GLY A 232 -9.58 -16.79 13.99
CA GLY A 232 -10.32 -15.67 14.59
C GLY A 232 -10.52 -14.47 13.65
N ASP A 233 -11.05 -13.37 14.18
CA ASP A 233 -11.16 -12.10 13.44
C ASP A 233 -9.77 -11.53 13.09
N ALA A 234 -9.67 -10.91 11.91
CA ALA A 234 -8.46 -10.29 11.41
C ALA A 234 -8.47 -8.76 11.54
N ALA A 235 -7.29 -8.16 11.63
CA ALA A 235 -7.15 -6.76 12.03
C ALA A 235 -7.40 -5.79 10.88
N PRO A 236 -8.08 -4.63 11.13
CA PRO A 236 -8.21 -3.59 10.14
C PRO A 236 -6.86 -3.00 9.75
N GLY A 237 -6.72 -2.61 8.49
CA GLY A 237 -5.57 -1.90 7.96
C GLY A 237 -5.49 -0.46 8.48
N ALA A 238 -4.28 0.09 8.49
CA ALA A 238 -4.03 1.42 9.02
C ALA A 238 -4.53 2.50 8.05
N ASP A 239 -5.52 3.28 8.51
CA ASP A 239 -5.81 4.61 8.00
C ASP A 239 -4.51 5.43 7.99
N GLN A 240 -4.16 5.98 6.83
CA GLN A 240 -3.04 6.92 6.75
C GLN A 240 -3.50 8.33 7.09
N SER A 241 -2.64 9.08 7.78
CA SER A 241 -2.82 10.50 8.04
C SER A 241 -1.66 11.30 7.44
N GLN A 242 -1.90 12.59 7.22
CA GLN A 242 -0.93 13.51 6.64
C GLN A 242 -1.09 14.87 7.30
N ASP A 243 0.01 15.63 7.41
CA ASP A 243 -0.02 16.97 7.99
C ASP A 243 -1.00 17.87 7.23
N SER A 244 -1.92 18.49 7.97
CA SER A 244 -2.89 19.46 7.45
C SER A 244 -2.29 20.85 7.21
N ASN A 245 -1.01 21.05 7.56
CA ASN A 245 -0.25 22.26 7.25
C ASN A 245 -0.16 22.45 5.74
N SER A 246 -0.47 23.65 5.25
CA SER A 246 -0.28 23.98 3.83
C SER A 246 1.19 23.88 3.42
N ALA A 247 1.44 23.56 2.15
CA ALA A 247 2.76 23.67 1.56
C ALA A 247 3.29 25.13 1.57
N THR A 248 4.57 25.32 1.27
CA THR A 248 5.27 26.61 1.39
C THR A 248 4.56 27.73 0.64
N ARG A 249 4.20 28.80 1.37
CA ARG A 249 3.67 30.06 0.82
C ARG A 249 4.74 30.70 -0.08
N GLY A 250 4.33 31.31 -1.18
CA GLY A 250 5.22 32.15 -1.98
C GLY A 250 5.67 33.41 -1.23
N ASP A 251 6.93 33.78 -1.42
CA ASP A 251 7.51 35.02 -0.92
C ASP A 251 6.83 36.27 -1.53
N ASP A 252 6.74 37.32 -0.74
CA ASP A 252 6.09 38.57 -1.12
C ASP A 252 6.98 39.42 -2.05
N GLY A 253 6.34 40.16 -2.95
CA GLY A 253 7.02 41.02 -3.92
C GLY A 253 7.74 42.19 -3.24
N ASN A 254 9.02 42.35 -3.57
CA ASN A 254 9.80 43.53 -3.23
C ASN A 254 9.16 44.80 -3.83
N PRO A 255 9.07 45.90 -3.06
CA PRO A 255 8.51 47.17 -3.53
C PRO A 255 9.39 47.81 -4.61
N GLY A 256 8.79 48.72 -5.37
CA GLY A 256 9.48 49.56 -6.35
C GLY A 256 10.06 50.83 -5.71
N GLU A 257 11.19 51.27 -6.22
CA GLU A 257 11.89 52.48 -5.78
C GLU A 257 11.23 53.78 -6.28
N GLY A 258 11.37 54.84 -5.47
CA GLY A 258 10.75 56.14 -5.68
C GLY A 258 11.29 56.95 -6.87
N GLY A 259 10.50 57.93 -7.32
CA GLY A 259 10.88 58.80 -8.44
C GLY A 259 12.00 59.79 -8.11
N CYS A 260 12.67 60.32 -9.15
CA CYS A 260 13.73 61.34 -9.05
C CYS A 260 15.04 60.95 -8.37
N MET A 261 15.20 59.72 -7.87
CA MET A 261 16.36 59.32 -7.05
C MET A 261 17.62 58.97 -7.87
N ALA A 262 17.45 58.54 -9.12
CA ALA A 262 18.54 58.13 -10.01
C ALA A 262 18.23 58.50 -11.48
N SER A 263 19.18 58.28 -12.40
CA SER A 263 18.95 58.39 -13.85
C SER A 263 18.09 57.26 -14.40
N VAL A 264 18.24 56.05 -13.85
CA VAL A 264 17.37 54.89 -14.03
C VAL A 264 17.04 54.33 -12.66
N THR A 265 15.76 54.21 -12.37
CA THR A 265 15.21 53.66 -11.13
C THR A 265 14.97 52.16 -11.33
N ALA A 266 15.71 51.31 -10.62
CA ALA A 266 15.52 49.85 -10.69
C ALA A 266 14.16 49.48 -10.06
N GLY A 267 13.40 48.61 -10.72
CA GLY A 267 12.16 48.06 -10.15
C GLY A 267 12.42 47.05 -9.05
N GLY A 268 11.35 46.67 -8.34
CA GLY A 268 11.44 45.65 -7.28
C GLY A 268 12.05 44.35 -7.81
N ALA A 269 12.99 43.79 -7.05
CA ALA A 269 13.63 42.52 -7.40
C ALA A 269 12.64 41.35 -7.31
N GLU A 270 12.81 40.35 -8.16
CA GLU A 270 11.97 39.15 -8.21
C GLU A 270 12.12 38.28 -6.93
N PRO A 271 11.02 37.98 -6.20
CA PRO A 271 11.04 36.99 -5.12
C PRO A 271 11.04 35.56 -5.71
N VAL A 272 11.69 34.62 -5.02
CA VAL A 272 11.90 33.24 -5.49
C VAL A 272 11.47 32.25 -4.41
N ASN A 273 10.34 31.57 -4.64
CA ASN A 273 9.87 30.47 -3.79
C ASN A 273 10.42 29.13 -4.31
N ASN A 274 11.33 28.53 -3.55
CA ASN A 274 11.91 27.22 -3.86
C ASN A 274 11.03 26.12 -3.24
N CYS A 275 10.30 25.41 -4.09
CA CYS A 275 9.45 24.30 -3.64
C CYS A 275 10.27 23.04 -3.37
N GLU A 276 10.05 22.44 -2.19
CA GLU A 276 10.69 21.19 -1.78
C GLU A 276 10.14 19.98 -2.56
N ASP A 277 10.76 18.80 -2.37
CA ASP A 277 10.34 17.50 -2.92
C ASP A 277 10.10 17.46 -4.44
N GLY A 278 10.81 18.30 -5.20
CA GLY A 278 10.81 18.28 -6.66
C GLY A 278 9.72 19.13 -7.33
N GLY A 279 9.03 19.99 -6.57
CA GLY A 279 8.18 21.02 -7.15
C GLY A 279 8.98 22.03 -8.00
N GLU A 280 8.35 22.61 -9.02
CA GLU A 280 8.97 23.70 -9.79
C GLU A 280 9.19 24.95 -8.93
N VAL A 281 10.25 25.71 -9.20
CA VAL A 281 10.54 26.99 -8.53
C VAL A 281 9.61 28.07 -9.06
N SER A 282 8.94 28.80 -8.15
CA SER A 282 8.08 29.93 -8.52
C SER A 282 8.81 31.26 -8.36
N VAL A 283 8.70 32.14 -9.35
CA VAL A 283 9.37 33.46 -9.36
C VAL A 283 8.36 34.55 -9.66
N GLY A 284 8.29 35.56 -8.80
CA GLY A 284 7.45 36.75 -9.01
C GLY A 284 8.09 37.72 -9.99
N GLY A 285 7.36 38.16 -11.01
CA GLY A 285 7.91 38.96 -12.10
C GLY A 285 8.54 40.27 -11.62
N ALA A 286 9.76 40.56 -12.05
CA ALA A 286 10.52 41.76 -11.65
C ALA A 286 9.79 43.08 -12.00
N GLY A 287 9.94 44.09 -11.15
CA GLY A 287 9.29 45.39 -11.32
C GLY A 287 9.80 46.20 -12.53
N GLY A 288 8.91 46.95 -13.18
CA GLY A 288 9.24 47.77 -14.34
C GLY A 288 10.10 48.98 -14.00
N VAL A 289 11.27 49.10 -14.64
CA VAL A 289 12.24 50.20 -14.37
C VAL A 289 11.67 51.59 -14.69
N GLY A 290 11.98 52.58 -13.84
CA GLY A 290 11.63 53.98 -14.09
C GLY A 290 12.73 54.70 -14.88
N GLN A 291 12.42 55.28 -16.04
CA GLN A 291 13.39 56.01 -16.88
C GLN A 291 12.91 57.44 -17.21
N PRO A 292 13.77 58.34 -17.72
CA PRO A 292 13.41 59.75 -17.96
C PRO A 292 12.39 59.94 -19.09
N ASN A 293 12.31 58.98 -20.01
CA ASN A 293 11.50 59.00 -21.25
C ASN A 293 10.27 58.07 -21.20
N SER A 294 10.32 57.00 -20.40
CA SER A 294 9.30 55.96 -20.28
C SER A 294 9.46 55.19 -18.98
N GLY A 295 8.42 54.47 -18.56
CA GLY A 295 8.59 53.32 -17.68
C GLY A 295 8.80 52.05 -18.51
N GLY A 296 9.62 51.13 -18.01
CA GLY A 296 9.64 49.74 -18.49
C GLY A 296 8.42 48.98 -18.00
N SER A 297 8.00 47.96 -18.74
CA SER A 297 7.04 46.97 -18.24
C SER A 297 7.67 46.14 -17.13
N GLY A 298 6.86 45.64 -16.20
CA GLY A 298 7.27 44.55 -15.32
C GLY A 298 7.38 43.23 -16.07
N GLY A 299 8.18 42.31 -15.54
CA GLY A 299 8.30 40.95 -16.05
C GLY A 299 7.07 40.09 -15.76
N ASP A 300 6.95 38.98 -16.47
CA ASP A 300 5.99 37.92 -16.16
C ASP A 300 6.53 37.05 -15.01
N GLY A 301 5.63 36.52 -14.17
CA GLY A 301 5.98 35.53 -13.16
C GLY A 301 5.96 34.10 -13.72
N THR A 302 6.71 33.19 -13.09
CA THR A 302 6.88 31.78 -13.51
C THR A 302 6.57 30.83 -12.34
N PRO A 303 6.34 29.52 -12.57
CA PRO A 303 6.14 28.85 -13.86
C PRO A 303 4.76 29.17 -14.45
N GLY A 304 4.68 29.41 -15.77
CA GLY A 304 3.42 29.69 -16.45
C GLY A 304 3.60 30.18 -17.88
N GLY A 305 2.59 29.94 -18.73
CA GLY A 305 2.56 30.38 -20.13
C GLY A 305 1.78 31.68 -20.39
N SER A 306 1.15 32.25 -19.36
CA SER A 306 0.28 33.43 -19.47
C SER A 306 0.99 34.70 -19.02
N ALA A 307 1.16 35.66 -19.94
CA ALA A 307 1.77 36.94 -19.63
C ALA A 307 0.91 37.78 -18.65
N ASN A 308 1.48 38.05 -17.49
CA ASN A 308 0.87 38.75 -16.37
C ASN A 308 1.60 40.05 -15.96
N GLY A 309 2.75 40.37 -16.56
CA GLY A 309 3.47 41.63 -16.36
C GLY A 309 2.66 42.89 -16.74
N GLY A 310 2.84 43.95 -15.95
CA GLY A 310 2.19 45.25 -16.12
C GLY A 310 2.95 46.15 -17.08
N ALA A 311 2.24 46.75 -18.05
CA ALA A 311 2.83 47.65 -19.04
C ALA A 311 3.41 48.92 -18.41
N GLY A 312 4.61 49.34 -18.84
CA GLY A 312 5.26 50.57 -18.39
C GLY A 312 4.67 51.85 -18.98
N GLN A 313 4.86 52.98 -18.28
CA GLN A 313 4.31 54.27 -18.72
C GLN A 313 4.90 54.74 -20.06
N THR A 314 4.06 55.07 -21.03
CA THR A 314 4.51 55.49 -22.37
C THR A 314 4.67 57.01 -22.48
N ALA A 315 5.49 57.46 -23.45
CA ALA A 315 5.63 58.87 -23.78
C ALA A 315 4.30 59.54 -24.18
N GLY A 316 3.37 58.77 -24.77
CA GLY A 316 2.04 59.23 -25.21
C GLY A 316 1.04 59.52 -24.09
N GLY A 317 1.39 59.30 -22.82
CA GLY A 317 0.53 59.59 -21.68
C GLY A 317 -0.27 58.40 -21.14
N THR A 318 -0.16 57.22 -21.74
CA THR A 318 -0.64 55.97 -21.13
C THR A 318 0.08 55.78 -19.80
N LEU A 319 -0.67 55.72 -18.69
CA LEU A 319 -0.16 55.36 -17.37
C LEU A 319 0.44 53.94 -17.36
N CYS A 320 1.19 53.59 -16.31
CA CYS A 320 1.54 52.19 -16.08
C CYS A 320 0.29 51.33 -15.85
N ALA A 321 0.42 50.03 -16.03
CA ALA A 321 -0.54 49.04 -15.55
C ALA A 321 0.08 48.23 -14.38
N PRO A 322 -0.72 47.80 -13.39
CA PRO A 322 -0.27 46.83 -12.40
C PRO A 322 0.00 45.47 -13.03
N GLY A 323 0.82 44.67 -12.35
CA GLY A 323 0.94 43.25 -12.64
C GLY A 323 -0.37 42.54 -12.32
N LYS A 324 -0.73 41.55 -13.13
CA LYS A 324 -1.87 40.65 -12.85
C LYS A 324 -1.42 39.53 -11.91
N ALA A 325 -2.38 38.89 -11.26
CA ALA A 325 -2.11 37.71 -10.46
C ALA A 325 -1.49 36.57 -11.30
N GLY A 326 -0.72 35.70 -10.65
CA GLY A 326 -0.32 34.41 -11.21
C GLY A 326 -1.51 33.45 -11.28
N ALA A 327 -1.45 32.49 -12.21
CA ALA A 327 -2.37 31.36 -12.21
C ALA A 327 -2.13 30.42 -11.01
N ASP A 328 -3.20 29.92 -10.42
CA ASP A 328 -3.16 28.90 -9.36
C ASP A 328 -2.64 27.56 -9.91
N GLY A 329 -2.03 26.76 -9.03
CA GLY A 329 -1.53 25.43 -9.35
C GLY A 329 -2.67 24.40 -9.50
N MET A 330 -2.47 23.42 -10.37
CA MET A 330 -3.47 22.38 -10.60
C MET A 330 -3.45 21.36 -9.44
N PRO A 331 -4.61 20.90 -8.94
CA PRO A 331 -4.68 19.83 -7.95
C PRO A 331 -4.06 18.52 -8.46
N GLY A 332 -3.43 17.78 -7.55
CA GLY A 332 -2.91 16.45 -7.83
C GLY A 332 -4.03 15.43 -8.00
N GLY A 333 -3.86 14.50 -8.95
CA GLY A 333 -4.80 13.38 -9.12
C GLY A 333 -4.83 12.45 -7.91
N PRO A 334 -5.99 11.85 -7.57
CA PRO A 334 -6.10 10.92 -6.46
C PRO A 334 -5.36 9.60 -6.73
N GLY A 335 -4.98 8.92 -5.66
CA GLY A 335 -4.39 7.60 -5.69
C GLY A 335 -5.45 6.52 -5.94
N ALA A 336 -5.10 5.50 -6.71
CA ALA A 336 -5.97 4.37 -6.98
C ALA A 336 -6.18 3.47 -5.75
N GLY A 337 -7.40 2.99 -5.58
CA GLY A 337 -7.73 2.01 -4.55
C GLY A 337 -7.15 0.63 -4.83
N ALA A 338 -6.87 -0.13 -3.79
CA ALA A 338 -6.28 -1.46 -3.92
C ALA A 338 -7.32 -2.52 -4.33
N THR A 339 -7.21 -3.04 -5.55
CA THR A 339 -8.15 -4.01 -6.14
C THR A 339 -7.65 -5.46 -6.17
N ALA A 340 -6.34 -5.67 -6.27
CA ALA A 340 -5.74 -7.00 -6.45
C ALA A 340 -5.92 -7.92 -5.22
N LEU A 341 -5.87 -9.24 -5.46
CA LEU A 341 -6.19 -10.25 -4.44
C LEU A 341 -5.24 -10.24 -3.23
N GLY A 342 -3.99 -9.80 -3.40
CA GLY A 342 -2.91 -10.00 -2.42
C GLY A 342 -2.09 -11.25 -2.75
N THR A 343 -1.21 -11.66 -1.85
CA THR A 343 -0.33 -12.82 -2.08
C THR A 343 -0.32 -13.78 -0.90
N LEU A 344 -0.22 -15.08 -1.19
CA LEU A 344 0.01 -16.14 -0.22
C LEU A 344 1.47 -16.58 -0.21
N SER A 345 1.98 -16.90 0.99
CA SER A 345 3.30 -17.44 1.27
C SER A 345 3.24 -18.40 2.47
N GLN A 346 4.33 -19.12 2.75
CA GLN A 346 4.45 -19.95 3.97
C GLN A 346 4.28 -19.11 5.26
N GLY A 347 4.58 -17.80 5.21
CA GLY A 347 4.37 -16.84 6.30
C GLY A 347 2.95 -16.26 6.37
N GLY A 348 2.01 -16.74 5.54
CA GLY A 348 0.63 -16.28 5.51
C GLY A 348 0.30 -15.35 4.34
N TYR A 349 -0.79 -14.60 4.51
CA TYR A 349 -1.35 -13.64 3.54
C TYR A 349 -0.72 -12.25 3.68
N THR A 350 -0.38 -11.63 2.54
CA THR A 350 -0.02 -10.21 2.43
C THR A 350 -1.04 -9.48 1.55
N GLY A 351 -1.77 -8.54 2.14
CA GLY A 351 -2.74 -7.72 1.41
C GLY A 351 -2.12 -6.53 0.66
N VAL A 352 -2.94 -5.84 -0.14
CA VAL A 352 -2.51 -4.73 -1.00
C VAL A 352 -2.95 -3.38 -0.43
N SER A 353 -2.00 -2.46 -0.24
CA SER A 353 -2.27 -1.07 0.16
C SER A 353 -2.72 -0.22 -1.02
N GLY A 354 -3.52 0.82 -0.77
CA GLY A 354 -3.88 1.81 -1.77
C GLY A 354 -2.66 2.58 -2.29
N VAL A 355 -2.75 3.14 -3.48
CA VAL A 355 -1.70 3.99 -4.07
C VAL A 355 -1.78 5.39 -3.45
N SER A 356 -0.65 6.04 -3.22
CA SER A 356 -0.63 7.45 -2.80
C SER A 356 -1.18 8.37 -3.89
N GLY A 357 -1.80 9.48 -3.49
CA GLY A 357 -2.19 10.56 -4.42
C GLY A 357 -0.97 11.28 -4.99
N MET A 358 -1.17 11.95 -6.12
CA MET A 358 -0.15 12.80 -6.73
C MET A 358 -0.04 14.15 -6.01
N PRO A 359 1.14 14.80 -5.99
CA PRO A 359 1.25 16.18 -5.54
C PRO A 359 0.48 17.12 -6.48
N GLY A 360 -0.01 18.24 -5.93
CA GLY A 360 -0.46 19.38 -6.74
C GLY A 360 0.73 20.12 -7.37
N THR A 361 0.48 20.96 -8.37
CA THR A 361 1.57 21.72 -9.01
C THR A 361 1.89 23.00 -8.21
N THR A 362 3.12 23.49 -8.35
CA THR A 362 3.45 24.88 -8.02
C THR A 362 2.58 25.85 -8.83
N ALA A 363 2.28 27.01 -8.26
CA ALA A 363 1.56 28.10 -8.92
C ALA A 363 2.50 29.13 -9.57
N GLN A 364 1.99 29.89 -10.54
CA GLN A 364 2.72 30.98 -11.19
C GLN A 364 2.94 32.14 -10.20
N GLY A 365 4.12 32.77 -10.25
CA GLY A 365 4.31 34.09 -9.64
C GLY A 365 3.42 35.17 -10.28
N GLY A 366 3.09 36.21 -9.52
CA GLY A 366 2.42 37.40 -10.05
C GLY A 366 3.33 38.16 -11.00
N GLY A 367 2.76 38.95 -11.91
CA GLY A 367 3.55 39.82 -12.79
C GLY A 367 4.08 41.04 -12.05
N GLY A 368 5.20 41.60 -12.51
CA GLY A 368 5.70 42.89 -12.02
C GLY A 368 4.81 44.05 -12.47
N GLY A 369 4.71 45.11 -11.67
CA GLY A 369 4.04 46.34 -12.06
C GLY A 369 4.86 47.17 -13.05
N GLY A 370 4.19 47.93 -13.91
CA GLY A 370 4.87 48.85 -14.82
C GLY A 370 5.49 50.06 -14.10
N GLY A 371 6.67 50.48 -14.57
CA GLY A 371 7.34 51.71 -14.10
C GLY A 371 6.70 52.99 -14.61
N ALA A 372 7.09 54.12 -14.02
CA ALA A 372 6.67 55.47 -14.40
C ALA A 372 7.81 56.24 -15.12
N ARG A 373 7.43 57.31 -15.84
CA ARG A 373 8.32 58.21 -16.58
C ARG A 373 8.71 59.43 -15.75
N GLY A 374 10.00 59.70 -15.68
CA GLY A 374 10.60 60.84 -14.98
C GLY A 374 10.70 62.12 -15.83
N VAL A 375 11.86 62.79 -15.72
CA VAL A 375 12.13 64.09 -16.35
C VAL A 375 13.29 63.98 -17.33
N LEU A 376 13.01 64.20 -18.61
CA LEU A 376 13.99 64.15 -19.70
C LEU A 376 15.18 65.10 -19.46
N SER A 377 16.36 64.78 -20.02
CA SER A 377 17.55 65.64 -19.95
C SER A 377 17.34 67.01 -20.62
N SER A 378 16.47 67.08 -21.63
CA SER A 378 15.97 68.34 -22.23
C SER A 378 15.11 69.18 -21.28
N GLY A 379 14.57 68.55 -20.23
CA GLY A 379 13.37 68.99 -19.51
C GLY A 379 12.11 68.38 -20.14
N SER A 380 11.08 68.21 -19.31
CA SER A 380 9.75 67.71 -19.67
C SER A 380 8.71 68.77 -19.30
N PRO A 381 7.98 69.40 -20.24
CA PRO A 381 6.96 70.38 -19.91
C PRO A 381 5.90 69.79 -18.96
N GLY A 382 5.63 70.49 -17.86
CA GLY A 382 4.70 70.02 -16.82
C GLY A 382 5.20 68.84 -15.96
N ARG A 383 6.47 68.41 -16.07
CA ARG A 383 7.09 67.47 -15.11
C ARG A 383 8.35 68.06 -14.49
N SER A 384 8.47 67.99 -13.16
CA SER A 384 9.66 68.44 -12.43
C SER A 384 9.99 67.53 -11.26
N CYS A 385 11.29 67.38 -10.99
CA CYS A 385 11.83 66.74 -9.80
C CYS A 385 12.38 67.78 -8.80
N PRO A 386 12.61 67.41 -7.53
CA PRO A 386 13.21 68.27 -6.53
C PRO A 386 14.51 68.95 -7.02
N GLY A 387 14.68 70.23 -6.69
CA GLY A 387 15.81 71.04 -7.17
C GLY A 387 15.86 71.31 -8.67
N GLY A 388 14.83 70.90 -9.44
CA GLY A 388 14.81 71.05 -10.90
C GLY A 388 15.64 70.02 -11.66
N ALA A 389 15.90 68.85 -11.05
CA ALA A 389 16.70 67.78 -11.65
C ALA A 389 16.15 67.31 -13.01
N LYS A 390 17.06 66.93 -13.92
CA LYS A 390 16.80 66.49 -15.30
C LYS A 390 17.60 65.24 -15.63
N GLY A 391 17.12 64.44 -16.57
CA GLY A 391 17.75 63.15 -16.91
C GLY A 391 17.55 62.10 -15.81
N VAL A 392 16.47 62.22 -15.05
CA VAL A 392 16.16 61.40 -13.87
C VAL A 392 14.94 60.52 -14.11
N GLY A 393 14.98 59.30 -13.57
CA GLY A 393 13.95 58.28 -13.70
C GLY A 393 12.65 58.64 -12.99
N GLY A 394 11.55 58.06 -13.47
CA GLY A 394 10.31 58.04 -12.71
C GLY A 394 10.40 57.07 -11.54
N ALA A 395 9.29 56.90 -10.81
CA ALA A 395 9.18 55.77 -9.91
C ALA A 395 9.23 54.45 -10.70
N SER A 396 9.59 53.36 -10.03
CA SER A 396 9.67 52.02 -10.62
C SER A 396 8.59 51.09 -10.04
N GLY A 397 8.17 50.10 -10.83
CA GLY A 397 7.11 49.18 -10.41
C GLY A 397 7.56 48.24 -9.29
N GLY A 398 6.62 47.79 -8.48
CA GLY A 398 6.86 46.68 -7.55
C GLY A 398 6.94 45.35 -8.30
N SER A 399 7.69 44.39 -7.77
CA SER A 399 7.67 43.02 -8.30
C SER A 399 6.37 42.31 -7.95
N GLY A 400 6.00 41.29 -8.73
CA GLY A 400 4.94 40.37 -8.31
C GLY A 400 5.41 39.48 -7.15
N GLY A 401 4.46 38.96 -6.36
CA GLY A 401 4.78 37.93 -5.35
C GLY A 401 4.99 36.56 -6.01
N ALA A 402 5.81 35.69 -5.41
CA ALA A 402 6.00 34.33 -5.90
C ALA A 402 4.73 33.49 -5.69
N GLY A 403 4.52 32.48 -6.54
CA GLY A 403 3.42 31.53 -6.38
C GLY A 403 3.67 30.54 -5.25
N GLY A 404 2.59 30.01 -4.66
CA GLY A 404 2.66 28.99 -3.62
C GLY A 404 3.03 27.61 -4.17
N CYS A 405 3.65 26.79 -3.33
CA CYS A 405 4.03 25.42 -3.69
C CYS A 405 2.84 24.47 -3.70
N GLY A 406 2.89 23.46 -4.57
CA GLY A 406 1.93 22.37 -4.57
C GLY A 406 1.97 21.56 -3.27
N GLY A 407 0.80 21.11 -2.81
CA GLY A 407 0.68 20.21 -1.67
C GLY A 407 1.07 18.78 -2.04
N LYS A 408 1.78 18.09 -1.14
CA LYS A 408 2.12 16.67 -1.27
C LYS A 408 0.84 15.83 -1.33
N GLY A 409 0.79 14.83 -2.21
CA GLY A 409 -0.34 13.89 -2.30
C GLY A 409 -0.45 13.01 -1.05
N GLY A 410 -1.66 12.56 -0.75
CA GLY A 410 -1.98 11.77 0.44
C GLY A 410 -1.47 10.33 0.34
N LEU A 411 -0.89 9.79 1.42
CA LEU A 411 -0.52 8.37 1.48
C LEU A 411 -1.72 7.42 1.32
N GLY A 412 -1.53 6.33 0.59
CA GLY A 412 -2.56 5.30 0.40
C GLY A 412 -2.74 4.39 1.63
N GLY A 413 -3.99 4.05 1.93
CA GLY A 413 -4.38 3.27 3.11
C GLY A 413 -3.84 1.84 3.10
N SER A 414 -3.48 1.30 4.27
CA SER A 414 -2.91 -0.05 4.35
C SER A 414 -3.98 -1.15 4.23
N ALA A 415 -3.60 -2.34 3.76
CA ALA A 415 -4.51 -3.47 3.64
C ALA A 415 -5.06 -3.96 4.99
N GLY A 416 -6.29 -4.45 5.00
CA GLY A 416 -6.85 -5.24 6.10
C GLY A 416 -6.33 -6.68 6.06
N GLY A 417 -6.12 -7.28 7.23
CA GLY A 417 -5.70 -8.67 7.36
C GLY A 417 -6.82 -9.66 7.03
N ALA A 418 -6.45 -10.88 6.63
CA ALA A 418 -7.40 -11.93 6.31
C ALA A 418 -7.63 -12.88 7.50
N SER A 419 -8.84 -13.44 7.60
CA SER A 419 -9.12 -14.64 8.39
C SER A 419 -9.12 -15.84 7.44
N ILE A 420 -8.24 -16.82 7.66
CA ILE A 420 -8.08 -17.98 6.78
C ILE A 420 -7.93 -19.25 7.61
N ALA A 421 -8.83 -20.22 7.42
CA ALA A 421 -8.71 -21.50 8.14
C ALA A 421 -7.48 -22.28 7.65
N LEU A 422 -7.37 -22.54 6.34
CA LEU A 422 -6.27 -23.29 5.75
C LEU A 422 -5.67 -22.56 4.54
N ILE A 423 -4.35 -22.36 4.53
CA ILE A 423 -3.58 -22.03 3.34
C ILE A 423 -3.05 -23.33 2.71
N SER A 424 -3.19 -23.46 1.38
CA SER A 424 -2.69 -24.61 0.61
C SER A 424 -1.79 -24.15 -0.53
N LEU A 425 -0.48 -24.32 -0.37
CA LEU A 425 0.52 -24.04 -1.40
C LEU A 425 0.97 -25.36 -2.01
N ASP A 426 0.61 -25.59 -3.28
CA ASP A 426 1.04 -26.74 -4.08
C ASP A 426 0.89 -28.10 -3.37
N SER A 427 -0.16 -28.22 -2.55
CA SER A 427 -0.41 -29.32 -1.61
C SER A 427 -1.67 -30.11 -1.97
N ILE A 428 -1.69 -31.39 -1.63
CA ILE A 428 -2.83 -32.30 -1.85
C ILE A 428 -3.60 -32.41 -0.53
N LEU A 429 -4.89 -32.10 -0.55
CA LEU A 429 -5.75 -32.13 0.64
C LEU A 429 -6.78 -33.26 0.54
N GLN A 430 -7.17 -33.82 1.68
CA GLN A 430 -8.23 -34.83 1.83
C GLN A 430 -8.99 -34.56 3.13
N PHE A 431 -10.32 -34.69 3.10
CA PHE A 431 -11.19 -34.38 4.24
C PHE A 431 -12.21 -35.50 4.51
N HIS A 432 -12.51 -35.71 5.79
CA HIS A 432 -13.58 -36.59 6.26
C HIS A 432 -14.21 -36.01 7.53
N ASP A 433 -15.43 -35.48 7.47
CA ASP A 433 -16.10 -34.78 8.59
C ASP A 433 -15.24 -33.60 9.14
N VAL A 434 -14.92 -32.62 8.30
CA VAL A 434 -14.00 -31.52 8.64
C VAL A 434 -14.71 -30.18 8.56
N THR A 435 -14.62 -29.38 9.61
CA THR A 435 -15.19 -28.03 9.66
C THR A 435 -14.10 -26.97 9.58
N LEU A 436 -14.16 -26.14 8.54
CA LEU A 436 -13.28 -24.99 8.34
C LEU A 436 -14.03 -23.71 8.75
N LYS A 437 -13.48 -22.96 9.71
CA LYS A 437 -14.09 -21.77 10.31
C LYS A 437 -13.21 -20.54 10.15
N THR A 438 -13.84 -19.39 9.90
CA THR A 438 -13.15 -18.10 9.89
C THR A 438 -13.97 -17.02 10.58
N GLY A 439 -13.30 -16.16 11.33
CA GLY A 439 -13.80 -14.86 11.73
C GLY A 439 -13.86 -13.89 10.54
N SER A 440 -14.01 -12.62 10.88
CA SER A 440 -14.18 -11.53 9.93
C SER A 440 -12.83 -11.11 9.32
N GLY A 441 -12.84 -10.69 8.06
CA GLY A 441 -11.71 -9.98 7.47
C GLY A 441 -11.65 -8.53 7.97
N GLY A 442 -10.44 -7.98 8.17
CA GLY A 442 -10.28 -6.61 8.64
C GLY A 442 -10.64 -5.57 7.57
N LYS A 443 -11.25 -4.43 7.94
CA LYS A 443 -11.47 -3.31 6.98
C LYS A 443 -10.12 -2.87 6.39
N GLY A 444 -10.07 -2.57 5.10
CA GLY A 444 -8.96 -1.82 4.53
C GLY A 444 -8.86 -0.43 5.16
N GLY A 445 -7.64 0.05 5.40
CA GLY A 445 -7.39 1.39 5.91
C GLY A 445 -7.73 2.46 4.88
N ASN A 446 -8.25 3.59 5.33
CA ASN A 446 -8.59 4.73 4.49
C ASN A 446 -7.33 5.44 3.95
N GLY A 447 -7.41 5.95 2.72
CA GLY A 447 -6.38 6.79 2.13
C GLY A 447 -6.40 8.21 2.71
N ALA A 448 -5.21 8.76 2.98
CA ALA A 448 -5.02 10.06 3.62
C ALA A 448 -5.52 11.21 2.72
N PRO A 449 -6.01 12.33 3.29
CA PRO A 449 -6.19 13.57 2.54
C PRO A 449 -4.83 14.06 2.01
N GLY A 450 -4.83 14.57 0.76
CA GLY A 450 -3.67 15.27 0.24
C GLY A 450 -3.51 16.66 0.86
N GLN A 451 -2.27 17.10 0.99
CA GLN A 451 -1.90 18.35 1.67
C GLN A 451 -2.49 19.58 0.95
N PRO A 452 -2.96 20.61 1.67
CA PRO A 452 -3.31 21.89 1.06
C PRO A 452 -2.10 22.53 0.37
N GLY A 453 -2.29 23.08 -0.83
CA GLY A 453 -1.25 23.87 -1.50
C GLY A 453 -1.00 25.20 -0.80
N GLY A 454 0.21 25.74 -0.93
CA GLY A 454 0.64 26.98 -0.30
C GLY A 454 -0.03 28.21 -0.91
N GLY A 455 -0.26 29.24 -0.11
CA GLY A 455 -0.78 30.52 -0.63
C GLY A 455 0.25 31.25 -1.48
N GLY A 456 -0.19 31.99 -2.50
CA GLY A 456 0.67 32.90 -3.25
C GLY A 456 1.06 34.13 -2.43
N GLY A 457 2.30 34.60 -2.63
CA GLY A 457 2.85 35.82 -2.02
C GLY A 457 2.18 37.08 -2.55
N ASP A 458 2.13 38.11 -1.72
CA ASP A 458 1.48 39.38 -2.02
C ASP A 458 2.32 40.25 -2.97
N GLY A 459 1.66 41.07 -3.80
CA GLY A 459 2.33 41.88 -4.81
C GLY A 459 3.05 43.11 -4.21
N GLY A 460 4.28 43.37 -4.67
CA GLY A 460 5.07 44.50 -4.21
C GLY A 460 4.44 45.85 -4.59
N VAL A 461 4.50 46.80 -3.66
CA VAL A 461 3.94 48.15 -3.86
C VAL A 461 4.78 48.93 -4.88
N GLY A 462 4.14 49.63 -5.81
CA GLY A 462 4.81 50.49 -6.78
C GLY A 462 5.44 51.72 -6.14
N GLY A 463 6.60 52.15 -6.66
CA GLY A 463 7.30 53.32 -6.17
C GLY A 463 6.47 54.60 -6.26
N VAL A 464 6.69 55.51 -5.31
CA VAL A 464 5.93 56.75 -5.17
C VAL A 464 6.72 57.94 -5.75
N ALA A 465 6.02 58.88 -6.39
CA ALA A 465 6.61 60.14 -6.84
C ALA A 465 6.75 61.14 -5.65
N PRO A 466 7.83 61.94 -5.57
CA PRO A 466 8.00 62.90 -4.48
C PRO A 466 6.82 63.92 -4.37
N PRO A 467 6.37 64.26 -3.15
CA PRO A 467 5.11 64.97 -2.93
C PRO A 467 5.19 66.49 -3.22
N PRO A 468 4.18 67.08 -3.91
CA PRO A 468 4.13 68.52 -4.14
C PRO A 468 4.30 69.35 -2.84
N PRO A 469 5.10 70.43 -2.86
CA PRO A 469 5.59 71.14 -4.05
C PRO A 469 6.96 70.69 -4.57
N ASP A 470 7.57 69.61 -4.05
CA ASP A 470 8.94 69.23 -4.45
C ASP A 470 9.02 68.66 -5.88
N SER A 471 7.91 68.07 -6.37
CA SER A 471 7.75 67.56 -7.72
C SER A 471 6.43 68.05 -8.35
N SER A 472 6.32 67.90 -9.67
CA SER A 472 5.06 68.14 -10.39
C SER A 472 4.92 67.17 -11.56
N GLY A 473 3.68 66.77 -11.88
CA GLY A 473 3.31 65.97 -13.06
C GLY A 473 3.98 64.60 -13.20
N LEU A 474 4.64 64.12 -12.16
CA LEU A 474 5.14 62.75 -12.05
C LEU A 474 4.04 61.82 -11.56
N ASP A 475 4.07 60.59 -12.04
CA ASP A 475 3.12 59.54 -11.67
C ASP A 475 3.80 58.55 -10.72
N ASN A 476 3.03 57.97 -9.81
CA ASN A 476 3.46 56.77 -9.11
C ASN A 476 3.59 55.62 -10.12
N ALA A 477 4.49 54.69 -9.83
CA ALA A 477 4.55 53.43 -10.55
C ALA A 477 3.52 52.44 -10.00
N CYS A 478 3.34 51.33 -10.71
CA CYS A 478 2.27 50.38 -10.43
C CYS A 478 2.74 49.21 -9.56
N ASN A 479 1.81 48.64 -8.78
CA ASN A 479 2.06 47.46 -7.96
C ASN A 479 2.26 46.21 -8.83
N GLY A 480 3.02 45.24 -8.32
CA GLY A 480 3.01 43.88 -8.83
C GLY A 480 1.71 43.14 -8.48
N GLY A 481 1.49 42.02 -9.16
CA GLY A 481 0.40 41.10 -8.88
C GLY A 481 0.74 40.12 -7.76
N ARG A 482 -0.30 39.50 -7.18
CA ARG A 482 -0.15 38.38 -6.24
C ARG A 482 0.30 37.11 -6.98
N GLY A 483 1.12 36.26 -6.37
CA GLY A 483 1.30 34.88 -6.83
C GLY A 483 0.00 34.07 -6.76
N GLY A 484 -0.11 33.02 -7.57
CA GLY A 484 -1.20 32.04 -7.44
C GLY A 484 -1.06 31.16 -6.20
N GLN A 485 -2.15 30.55 -5.75
CA GLN A 485 -2.15 29.49 -4.74
C GLN A 485 -1.74 28.16 -5.38
N GLY A 486 -0.80 27.44 -4.74
CA GLY A 486 -0.37 26.11 -5.19
C GLY A 486 -1.51 25.08 -5.17
N GLY A 487 -1.42 24.07 -6.03
CA GLY A 487 -2.44 23.03 -6.12
C GLY A 487 -2.50 22.17 -4.86
N GLN A 488 -3.70 21.74 -4.46
CA GLN A 488 -3.86 20.74 -3.40
C GLN A 488 -3.32 19.37 -3.87
N GLY A 489 -2.70 18.59 -2.98
CA GLY A 489 -2.36 17.20 -3.28
C GLY A 489 -3.62 16.32 -3.41
N GLY A 490 -3.57 15.29 -4.25
CA GLY A 490 -4.67 14.32 -4.37
C GLY A 490 -4.81 13.46 -3.10
N ARG A 491 -6.02 12.96 -2.81
CA ARG A 491 -6.24 11.97 -1.73
C ARG A 491 -5.51 10.66 -2.08
N GLY A 492 -4.97 9.95 -1.08
CA GLY A 492 -4.55 8.56 -1.26
C GLY A 492 -5.73 7.63 -1.54
N GLY A 493 -5.46 6.51 -2.22
CA GLY A 493 -6.42 5.42 -2.38
C GLY A 493 -6.59 4.60 -1.10
N GLY A 494 -7.72 3.94 -0.95
CA GLY A 494 -8.01 3.03 0.15
C GLY A 494 -7.31 1.67 0.01
N GLY A 495 -6.96 1.09 1.15
CA GLY A 495 -6.40 -0.25 1.24
C GLY A 495 -7.41 -1.35 0.95
N ARG A 496 -6.91 -2.51 0.56
CA ARG A 496 -7.72 -3.69 0.25
C ARG A 496 -8.40 -4.22 1.51
N GLY A 497 -9.67 -4.60 1.40
CA GLY A 497 -10.40 -5.26 2.48
C GLY A 497 -9.89 -6.69 2.72
N GLY A 498 -9.82 -7.07 4.00
CA GLY A 498 -9.38 -8.39 4.43
C GLY A 498 -10.33 -9.51 4.03
N HIS A 499 -9.80 -10.66 3.64
CA HIS A 499 -10.60 -11.83 3.26
C HIS A 499 -11.16 -12.61 4.46
N SER A 500 -12.19 -13.42 4.23
CA SER A 500 -12.62 -14.50 5.11
C SER A 500 -12.78 -15.79 4.28
N ILE A 501 -11.81 -16.71 4.37
CA ILE A 501 -11.67 -17.84 3.43
C ILE A 501 -11.47 -19.18 4.15
N GLY A 502 -12.21 -20.21 3.73
CA GLY A 502 -11.99 -21.58 4.18
C GLY A 502 -10.64 -22.14 3.74
N ILE A 503 -10.41 -22.27 2.43
CA ILE A 503 -9.13 -22.71 1.85
C ILE A 503 -8.60 -21.67 0.85
N ALA A 504 -7.56 -20.94 1.23
CA ALA A 504 -6.86 -20.03 0.34
C ALA A 504 -5.69 -20.78 -0.31
N PHE A 505 -5.71 -20.96 -1.64
CA PHE A 505 -4.79 -21.89 -2.31
C PHE A 505 -4.00 -21.30 -3.48
N ARG A 506 -2.94 -22.02 -3.86
CA ARG A 506 -2.21 -21.86 -5.12
C ARG A 506 -1.83 -23.26 -5.62
N GLY A 507 -1.95 -23.48 -6.94
CA GLY A 507 -1.61 -24.76 -7.56
C GLY A 507 -2.79 -25.72 -7.50
N THR A 508 -2.62 -26.87 -6.84
CA THR A 508 -3.63 -27.93 -6.73
C THR A 508 -4.93 -27.44 -6.08
N PRO A 509 -6.09 -27.49 -6.78
CA PRO A 509 -7.38 -27.15 -6.17
C PRO A 509 -7.78 -28.18 -5.09
N PRO A 510 -8.43 -27.74 -3.99
CA PRO A 510 -8.92 -28.65 -2.96
C PRO A 510 -10.14 -29.48 -3.42
N PRO A 511 -10.32 -30.72 -2.94
CA PRO A 511 -11.49 -31.55 -3.26
C PRO A 511 -12.73 -31.08 -2.50
N MET A 512 -13.65 -30.43 -3.21
CA MET A 512 -14.88 -29.83 -2.65
C MET A 512 -16.07 -30.79 -2.54
N ASP A 513 -15.92 -32.01 -3.07
CA ASP A 513 -16.85 -33.14 -2.97
C ASP A 513 -16.52 -34.09 -1.80
N ALA A 514 -15.53 -33.73 -0.97
CA ALA A 514 -15.09 -34.54 0.16
C ALA A 514 -16.18 -34.72 1.24
N ASN A 515 -16.30 -35.95 1.74
CA ASN A 515 -17.37 -36.33 2.67
C ASN A 515 -17.32 -35.54 3.99
N GLY A 516 -18.42 -34.87 4.33
CA GLY A 516 -18.53 -34.10 5.58
C GLY A 516 -17.65 -32.84 5.65
N LEU A 517 -17.19 -32.28 4.51
CA LEU A 517 -16.52 -30.98 4.50
C LEU A 517 -17.55 -29.85 4.73
N HIS A 518 -17.30 -29.00 5.73
CA HIS A 518 -18.19 -27.94 6.18
C HIS A 518 -17.45 -26.60 6.34
N PHE A 519 -18.15 -25.50 6.09
CA PHE A 519 -17.60 -24.13 6.12
C PHE A 519 -18.47 -23.21 6.97
N GLU A 520 -17.87 -22.55 7.97
CA GLU A 520 -18.51 -21.50 8.77
C GLU A 520 -17.70 -20.20 8.62
N LEU A 521 -18.09 -19.36 7.65
CA LEU A 521 -17.30 -18.18 7.26
C LEU A 521 -17.89 -16.88 7.83
N GLY A 522 -17.04 -16.06 8.44
CA GLY A 522 -17.31 -14.69 8.84
C GLY A 522 -17.47 -13.73 7.65
N GLU A 523 -17.68 -12.44 7.93
CA GLU A 523 -17.86 -11.44 6.87
C GLU A 523 -16.51 -10.94 6.32
N PRO A 524 -16.44 -10.58 5.02
CA PRO A 524 -15.24 -9.99 4.46
C PRO A 524 -15.08 -8.54 4.94
N GLY A 525 -13.84 -8.11 5.12
CA GLY A 525 -13.53 -6.71 5.41
C GLY A 525 -13.92 -5.83 4.24
N LEU A 526 -14.61 -4.73 4.51
CA LEU A 526 -14.84 -3.69 3.50
C LEU A 526 -13.51 -3.06 3.06
N GLY A 527 -13.45 -2.55 1.84
CA GLY A 527 -12.31 -1.73 1.41
C GLY A 527 -12.17 -0.44 2.22
N GLY A 528 -10.97 0.13 2.21
CA GLY A 528 -10.73 1.48 2.71
C GLY A 528 -11.27 2.55 1.75
N GLU A 529 -11.57 3.73 2.27
CA GLU A 529 -12.10 4.84 1.47
C GLU A 529 -10.98 5.64 0.79
N GLY A 530 -11.20 6.03 -0.47
CA GLY A 530 -10.35 6.93 -1.26
C GLY A 530 -11.17 8.04 -1.91
N ASP A 531 -10.76 8.52 -3.10
CA ASP A 531 -11.51 9.55 -3.83
C ASP A 531 -12.56 8.93 -4.75
N GLY A 532 -13.67 8.48 -4.14
CA GLY A 532 -14.75 7.76 -4.83
C GLY A 532 -14.34 6.39 -5.38
N SER A 533 -15.19 5.79 -6.21
CA SER A 533 -15.13 4.36 -6.57
C SER A 533 -13.83 3.85 -7.20
N ASN A 534 -12.96 4.73 -7.69
CA ASN A 534 -11.67 4.37 -8.27
C ASN A 534 -10.51 4.57 -7.28
N GLY A 535 -10.73 5.39 -6.24
CA GLY A 535 -9.85 5.53 -5.09
C GLY A 535 -10.20 4.58 -3.95
N ASP A 536 -11.46 4.15 -3.82
CA ASP A 536 -11.89 3.17 -2.82
C ASP A 536 -11.23 1.80 -3.06
N GLY A 537 -10.76 1.17 -1.99
CA GLY A 537 -10.23 -0.19 -2.05
C GLY A 537 -11.33 -1.21 -2.33
N ALA A 538 -10.99 -2.33 -2.98
CA ALA A 538 -11.92 -3.44 -3.10
C ALA A 538 -12.07 -4.16 -1.74
N SER A 539 -13.28 -4.59 -1.41
CA SER A 539 -13.51 -5.45 -0.24
C SER A 539 -12.78 -6.79 -0.34
N GLY A 540 -12.67 -7.48 0.79
CA GLY A 540 -12.29 -8.89 0.83
C GLY A 540 -13.31 -9.78 0.10
N ALA A 541 -12.90 -11.00 -0.21
CA ALA A 541 -13.82 -12.05 -0.63
C ALA A 541 -14.22 -12.92 0.58
N LYS A 542 -15.44 -13.46 0.52
CA LYS A 542 -15.97 -14.44 1.48
C LYS A 542 -16.27 -15.73 0.70
N GLU A 543 -15.33 -16.66 0.71
CA GLU A 543 -15.38 -17.84 -0.17
C GLU A 543 -14.96 -19.12 0.57
N PRO A 544 -15.62 -20.27 0.32
CA PRO A 544 -15.14 -21.58 0.79
C PRO A 544 -13.71 -21.85 0.28
N THR A 545 -13.41 -21.44 -0.94
CA THR A 545 -12.11 -21.60 -1.59
C THR A 545 -11.76 -20.39 -2.44
N LEU A 546 -10.52 -19.90 -2.38
CA LEU A 546 -10.05 -18.85 -3.29
C LEU A 546 -8.65 -19.16 -3.81
N ASP A 547 -8.47 -19.05 -5.13
CA ASP A 547 -7.20 -19.23 -5.82
C ASP A 547 -6.39 -17.92 -5.86
N PHE A 548 -5.08 -18.03 -5.59
CA PHE A 548 -4.07 -16.97 -5.65
C PHE A 548 -2.94 -17.32 -6.65
N ALA A 549 -3.25 -18.14 -7.66
CA ALA A 549 -2.38 -18.41 -8.82
C ALA A 549 -2.50 -17.37 -9.95
N SER A 550 -3.57 -16.55 -9.95
CA SER A 550 -3.75 -15.43 -10.91
C SER A 550 -3.56 -14.07 -10.21
N PRO A 551 -2.77 -13.14 -10.77
CA PRO A 551 -2.54 -11.79 -10.21
C PRO A 551 -3.67 -10.79 -10.52
#